data_AF-A0A4R4XRP8-F1
#
_entry.id   AF-A0A4R4XRP8-F1
#
_cell.length_a   1.000
_cell.length_b   1.000
_cell.length_c   1.000
_cell.angle_alpha   90.00
_cell.angle_beta   90.00
_cell.angle_gamma   90.00
#
_symmetry.space_group_name_H-M   'P 1'
#
loop_
_entity.id
_entity.type
_entity.pdbx_description
1 polymer ?
#
loop_
_entity_poly.entity_id
_entity_poly.type
_entity_poly.pdbx_seq_one_letter_code
_entity_poly.pdbx_strand_id
1 'polypeptide(L)'
;MNELAERARVWLQDTYGQRVALSDEEAILETERAAFFGCRYVESAEPMLAATICVPLDGAEPFPASNAGPLDEALNLSRAEPGSWRWRVNALNCLIATDAAVNCWPAAALPWDPAGETPGWWDRMLATYFPDAEVLTCTTWEDAARAIEDGGVGTRAVVWLRRQFGGHELAGHLLYADYGEDDVVFLDGLRGTVAEQNNAEVAELVVARFRRARGDSDGQLLPWEGAADEFAQAVEKAKAWLTYTYDGEVELVSPDPADETERGWLFACTTRSFQQIGDWRDQMLDAALVVPKAAGEEPFGLPNRDPWTWLDDWNAGKPGLMPPPKPAQAAWFGPMIAELGPVVGIGVHDHWFGVLEEISSFPEQTQALVWLRRKDTRGRESVGHLLVAVNETDGVQLFDPMDGRAQPLIETAPFEFRVMRFG
;
A
#
# COMPACT_ATOMS: atom_id res chain seq x y z
N MET A 1 16.37 -42.12 1.89
CA MET A 1 16.42 -40.75 1.34
C MET A 1 15.14 -40.08 1.80
N ASN A 2 15.23 -39.03 2.61
CA ASN A 2 14.07 -38.35 3.18
C ASN A 2 13.34 -37.58 2.07
N GLU A 3 12.10 -37.98 1.74
CA GLU A 3 11.30 -37.37 0.66
C GLU A 3 11.06 -35.87 0.88
N LEU A 4 10.89 -35.45 2.14
CA LEU A 4 10.70 -34.04 2.50
C LEU A 4 11.98 -33.22 2.27
N ALA A 5 13.14 -33.79 2.62
CA ALA A 5 14.42 -33.15 2.37
C ALA A 5 14.68 -33.00 0.85
N GLU A 6 14.27 -33.98 0.04
CA GLU A 6 14.41 -33.89 -1.41
C GLU A 6 13.52 -32.78 -2.01
N ARG A 7 12.27 -32.67 -1.56
CA ARG A 7 11.38 -31.55 -1.95
C ARG A 7 12.00 -30.20 -1.60
N ALA A 8 12.57 -30.07 -0.41
CA ALA A 8 13.26 -28.85 -0.01
C ALA A 8 14.47 -28.54 -0.91
N ARG A 9 15.28 -29.53 -1.26
CA ARG A 9 16.43 -29.35 -2.18
C ARG A 9 16.02 -28.88 -3.56
N VAL A 10 14.98 -29.49 -4.13
CA VAL A 10 14.45 -29.08 -5.45
C VAL A 10 14.03 -27.62 -5.39
N TRP A 11 13.28 -27.23 -4.36
CA TRP A 11 12.84 -25.85 -4.20
C TRP A 11 14.01 -24.86 -4.04
N LEU A 12 15.01 -25.21 -3.23
CA LEU A 12 16.22 -24.40 -3.05
C LEU A 12 17.01 -24.25 -4.35
N GLN A 13 17.13 -25.32 -5.12
CA GLN A 13 17.80 -25.31 -6.42
C GLN A 13 17.06 -24.42 -7.43
N ASP A 14 15.72 -24.45 -7.43
CA ASP A 14 14.91 -23.62 -8.33
C ASP A 14 14.95 -22.13 -7.93
N THR A 15 14.99 -21.83 -6.62
CA THR A 15 14.95 -20.45 -6.11
C THR A 15 16.32 -19.78 -6.04
N TYR A 16 17.33 -20.49 -5.52
CA TYR A 16 18.67 -19.95 -5.28
C TYR A 16 19.72 -20.46 -6.28
N GLY A 17 19.41 -21.44 -7.12
CA GLY A 17 20.41 -22.15 -7.92
C GLY A 17 21.33 -22.99 -7.02
N GLN A 18 22.60 -23.12 -7.39
CA GLN A 18 23.59 -23.88 -6.62
C GLN A 18 24.17 -23.13 -5.41
N ARG A 19 23.62 -21.96 -5.07
CA ARG A 19 24.17 -21.09 -4.01
C ARG A 19 23.80 -21.56 -2.60
N VAL A 20 22.65 -22.22 -2.46
CA VAL A 20 22.08 -22.61 -1.16
C VAL A 20 21.80 -24.11 -1.17
N ALA A 21 22.09 -24.75 -0.05
CA ALA A 21 21.77 -26.15 0.19
C ALA A 21 21.17 -26.33 1.59
N LEU A 22 20.59 -27.51 1.82
CA LEU A 22 20.23 -27.90 3.18
C LEU A 22 21.48 -28.03 4.06
N SER A 23 21.35 -27.61 5.31
CA SER A 23 22.39 -27.78 6.33
C SER A 23 22.52 -29.25 6.73
N ASP A 24 21.40 -29.98 6.81
CA ASP A 24 21.31 -31.41 7.12
C ASP A 24 20.11 -32.04 6.36
N GLU A 25 20.09 -33.37 6.21
CA GLU A 25 18.92 -34.12 5.73
C GLU A 25 17.86 -34.36 6.83
N GLU A 26 18.25 -34.21 8.09
CA GLU A 26 17.34 -34.25 9.24
C GLU A 26 16.64 -32.90 9.46
N ALA A 27 15.34 -32.95 9.74
CA ALA A 27 14.56 -31.75 10.04
C ALA A 27 14.95 -31.20 11.42
N ILE A 28 15.05 -29.87 11.53
CA ILE A 28 15.23 -29.17 12.81
C ILE A 28 14.02 -29.40 13.72
N LEU A 29 12.84 -29.37 13.11
CA LEU A 29 11.56 -29.60 13.77
C LEU A 29 10.60 -30.26 12.77
N GLU A 30 9.93 -31.31 13.20
CA GLU A 30 8.79 -31.89 12.49
C GLU A 30 7.55 -31.72 13.37
N THR A 31 6.49 -31.17 12.78
CA THR A 31 5.20 -30.94 13.41
C THR A 31 4.14 -31.82 12.77
N GLU A 32 2.89 -31.69 13.19
CA GLU A 32 1.78 -32.43 12.58
C GLU A 32 1.52 -32.04 11.12
N ARG A 33 1.93 -30.84 10.67
CA ARG A 33 1.60 -30.30 9.35
C ARG A 33 2.81 -29.94 8.49
N ALA A 34 4.00 -29.81 9.05
CA ALA A 34 5.20 -29.44 8.29
C ALA A 34 6.49 -30.01 8.88
N ALA A 35 7.51 -30.09 8.05
CA ALA A 35 8.90 -30.27 8.47
C ALA A 35 9.70 -29.00 8.17
N PHE A 36 10.57 -28.58 9.09
CA PHE A 36 11.42 -27.41 8.98
C PHE A 36 12.87 -27.84 8.86
N PHE A 37 13.56 -27.38 7.81
CA PHE A 37 14.97 -27.70 7.56
C PHE A 37 15.82 -26.43 7.59
N GLY A 38 17.06 -26.59 8.06
CA GLY A 38 18.06 -25.53 7.99
C GLY A 38 18.63 -25.37 6.58
N CYS A 39 18.89 -24.13 6.19
CA CYS A 39 19.53 -23.77 4.92
C CYS A 39 20.86 -23.09 5.18
N ARG A 40 21.81 -23.26 4.28
CA ARG A 40 23.11 -22.58 4.31
C ARG A 40 23.62 -22.27 2.91
N TYR A 41 24.50 -21.28 2.81
CA TYR A 41 25.27 -21.09 1.59
C TYR A 41 26.26 -22.24 1.38
N VAL A 42 26.50 -22.60 0.12
CA VAL A 42 27.44 -23.65 -0.24
C VAL A 42 28.89 -23.18 -0.12
N GLU A 43 29.17 -21.93 -0.52
CA GLU A 43 30.53 -21.37 -0.61
C GLU A 43 30.84 -20.32 0.48
N SER A 44 29.94 -20.09 1.43
CA SER A 44 30.11 -19.13 2.53
C SER A 44 29.65 -19.70 3.85
N ALA A 45 30.34 -19.33 4.93
CA ALA A 45 29.93 -19.63 6.31
C ALA A 45 29.07 -18.50 6.92
N GLU A 46 28.84 -17.41 6.18
CA GLU A 46 27.95 -16.34 6.60
C GLU A 46 26.51 -16.85 6.76
N PRO A 47 25.82 -16.50 7.85
CA PRO A 47 24.43 -16.86 8.05
C PRO A 47 23.51 -16.31 6.96
N MET A 48 22.51 -17.11 6.58
CA MET A 48 21.42 -16.67 5.73
C MET A 48 20.39 -15.89 6.55
N LEU A 49 19.74 -14.89 5.95
CA LEU A 49 18.59 -14.25 6.56
C LEU A 49 17.39 -15.20 6.55
N ALA A 50 17.07 -15.82 5.40
CA ALA A 50 16.10 -16.90 5.29
C ALA A 50 16.74 -18.30 5.49
N ALA A 51 17.34 -18.55 6.66
CA ALA A 51 18.05 -19.81 6.97
C ALA A 51 17.16 -21.04 7.26
N THR A 52 15.84 -20.94 7.09
CA THR A 52 14.91 -22.05 7.39
C THR A 52 13.91 -22.22 6.26
N ILE A 53 13.72 -23.45 5.79
CA ILE A 53 12.70 -23.81 4.81
C ILE A 53 11.61 -24.68 5.45
N CYS A 54 10.36 -24.32 5.21
CA CYS A 54 9.17 -25.06 5.61
C CYS A 54 8.74 -25.97 4.46
N VAL A 55 8.52 -27.25 4.77
CA VAL A 55 8.04 -28.27 3.83
C VAL A 55 6.69 -28.79 4.32
N PRO A 56 5.57 -28.39 3.71
CA PRO A 56 4.24 -28.88 4.09
C PRO A 56 4.09 -30.39 3.87
N LEU A 57 3.51 -31.09 4.84
CA LEU A 57 3.27 -32.54 4.80
C LEU A 57 2.08 -32.92 3.89
N ASP A 58 1.20 -31.96 3.56
CA ASP A 58 0.05 -32.16 2.67
C ASP A 58 0.42 -32.16 1.17
N GLY A 59 1.71 -32.03 0.85
CA GLY A 59 2.23 -32.03 -0.51
C GLY A 59 2.28 -30.65 -1.17
N ALA A 60 1.86 -29.57 -0.49
CA ALA A 60 2.00 -28.21 -1.01
C ALA A 60 3.48 -27.82 -1.25
N GLU A 61 3.72 -26.82 -2.08
CA GLU A 61 5.09 -26.38 -2.40
C GLU A 61 5.86 -25.95 -1.13
N PRO A 62 7.16 -26.31 -0.98
CA PRO A 62 8.01 -25.75 0.06
C PRO A 62 8.14 -24.22 -0.06
N PHE A 63 8.50 -23.55 1.03
CA PHE A 63 8.76 -22.10 1.05
C PHE A 63 9.66 -21.73 2.24
N PRO A 64 10.39 -20.60 2.22
CA PRO A 64 11.20 -20.19 3.36
C PRO A 64 10.29 -19.76 4.52
N ALA A 65 10.68 -20.12 5.73
CA ALA A 65 9.92 -19.76 6.92
C ALA A 65 10.06 -18.26 7.25
N SER A 66 9.04 -17.72 7.90
CA SER A 66 8.97 -16.31 8.30
C SER A 66 10.18 -15.84 9.12
N ASN A 67 10.75 -14.67 8.79
CA ASN A 67 11.83 -14.07 9.59
C ASN A 67 11.38 -13.76 11.02
N ALA A 68 10.12 -13.34 11.19
CA ALA A 68 9.59 -12.96 12.50
C ALA A 68 9.15 -14.15 13.35
N GLY A 69 9.04 -15.36 12.79
CA GLY A 69 8.54 -16.54 13.48
C GLY A 69 8.85 -17.82 12.71
N PRO A 70 10.13 -18.24 12.62
CA PRO A 70 10.55 -19.32 11.72
C PRO A 70 9.96 -20.69 12.06
N LEU A 71 9.59 -20.92 13.32
CA LEU A 71 8.98 -22.18 13.78
C LEU A 71 7.50 -22.04 14.13
N ASP A 72 6.89 -20.86 13.93
CA ASP A 72 5.46 -20.66 14.15
C ASP A 72 4.67 -21.29 13.01
N GLU A 73 4.16 -22.50 13.23
CA GLU A 73 3.40 -23.23 12.23
C GLU A 73 2.12 -22.49 11.79
N ALA A 74 1.43 -21.81 12.70
CA ALA A 74 0.20 -21.09 12.38
C ALA A 74 0.48 -19.89 11.47
N LEU A 75 1.57 -19.17 11.74
CA LEU A 75 2.05 -18.08 10.89
C LEU A 75 2.45 -18.58 9.50
N ASN A 76 3.27 -19.63 9.44
CA ASN A 76 3.85 -20.14 8.20
C ASN A 76 2.83 -20.85 7.30
N LEU A 77 1.90 -21.62 7.88
CA LEU A 77 0.86 -22.36 7.14
C LEU A 77 -0.50 -21.65 7.11
N SER A 78 -0.54 -20.34 7.38
CA SER A 78 -1.76 -19.55 7.20
C SER A 78 -2.18 -19.59 5.73
N ARG A 79 -3.47 -19.89 5.49
CA ARG A 79 -4.05 -19.95 4.14
C ARG A 79 -4.08 -18.55 3.54
N ALA A 80 -3.11 -18.28 2.67
CA ALA A 80 -3.02 -17.06 1.90
C ALA A 80 -2.66 -17.44 0.45
N GLU A 81 -2.93 -16.53 -0.49
CA GLU A 81 -2.70 -16.73 -1.92
C GLU A 81 -1.27 -17.25 -2.22
N PRO A 82 -1.08 -18.02 -3.31
CA PRO A 82 0.24 -18.46 -3.73
C PRO A 82 1.27 -17.31 -3.78
N GLY A 83 2.42 -17.51 -3.15
CA GLY A 83 3.48 -16.49 -3.08
C GLY A 83 3.33 -15.45 -1.96
N SER A 84 2.27 -15.49 -1.16
CA SER A 84 2.07 -14.62 0.02
C SER A 84 3.17 -14.78 1.08
N TRP A 85 3.83 -15.94 1.12
CA TRP A 85 5.02 -16.18 1.96
C TRP A 85 6.15 -15.19 1.67
N ARG A 86 6.24 -14.64 0.45
CA ARG A 86 7.28 -13.66 0.08
C ARG A 86 7.27 -12.44 1.00
N TRP A 87 6.10 -12.04 1.49
CA TRP A 87 6.03 -10.94 2.45
C TRP A 87 6.67 -11.33 3.78
N ARG A 88 6.44 -12.56 4.28
CA ARG A 88 6.92 -13.03 5.59
C ARG A 88 8.45 -13.19 5.68
N VAL A 89 9.12 -13.22 4.53
CA VAL A 89 10.58 -13.36 4.41
C VAL A 89 11.25 -12.04 4.00
N ASN A 90 10.49 -10.93 3.98
CA ASN A 90 10.94 -9.66 3.41
C ASN A 90 11.54 -8.69 4.44
N ALA A 91 12.13 -9.20 5.52
CA ALA A 91 12.61 -8.36 6.63
C ALA A 91 13.60 -7.27 6.17
N LEU A 92 14.43 -7.53 5.15
CA LEU A 92 15.39 -6.56 4.62
C LEU A 92 14.71 -5.34 3.99
N ASN A 93 13.76 -5.54 3.07
CA ASN A 93 13.06 -4.43 2.42
C ASN A 93 12.12 -3.71 3.40
N CYS A 94 11.49 -4.45 4.32
CA CYS A 94 10.68 -3.87 5.39
C CYS A 94 11.51 -3.00 6.34
N LEU A 95 12.75 -3.40 6.67
CA LEU A 95 13.66 -2.58 7.48
C LEU A 95 13.99 -1.25 6.79
N ILE A 96 14.32 -1.29 5.50
CA ILE A 96 14.65 -0.08 4.72
C ILE A 96 13.44 0.85 4.62
N ALA A 97 12.25 0.31 4.35
CA ALA A 97 11.01 1.08 4.35
C ALA A 97 10.71 1.67 5.74
N THR A 98 11.01 0.94 6.82
CA THR A 98 10.86 1.43 8.20
C THR A 98 11.79 2.60 8.49
N ASP A 99 13.06 2.51 8.10
CA ASP A 99 14.01 3.63 8.22
C ASP A 99 13.47 4.87 7.47
N ALA A 100 13.03 4.72 6.22
CA ALA A 100 12.42 5.82 5.48
C ALA A 100 11.17 6.40 6.19
N ALA A 101 10.26 5.54 6.68
CA ALA A 101 9.06 5.99 7.38
C ALA A 101 9.37 6.77 8.67
N VAL A 102 10.34 6.31 9.48
CA VAL A 102 10.82 7.02 10.68
C VAL A 102 11.44 8.38 10.32
N ASN A 103 11.91 8.54 9.09
CA ASN A 103 12.43 9.79 8.55
C ASN A 103 11.40 10.62 7.77
N CYS A 104 10.14 10.19 7.73
CA CYS A 104 9.09 10.79 6.90
C CYS A 104 9.44 10.85 5.39
N TRP A 105 10.22 9.89 4.91
CA TRP A 105 10.54 9.74 3.49
C TRP A 105 9.56 8.76 2.83
N PRO A 106 9.03 9.08 1.64
CA PRO A 106 8.14 8.16 0.93
C PRO A 106 8.93 6.93 0.48
N ALA A 107 8.57 5.76 1.02
CA ALA A 107 9.15 4.50 0.61
C ALA A 107 8.13 3.36 0.80
N ALA A 108 8.21 2.35 -0.06
CA ALA A 108 7.53 1.08 0.10
C ALA A 108 8.55 -0.04 0.02
N ALA A 109 8.32 -1.12 0.77
CA ALA A 109 9.16 -2.29 0.68
C ALA A 109 9.03 -2.94 -0.71
N LEU A 110 10.16 -3.13 -1.39
CA LEU A 110 10.18 -3.88 -2.65
C LEU A 110 9.84 -5.36 -2.41
N PRO A 111 9.30 -6.08 -3.42
CA PRO A 111 9.10 -7.52 -3.31
C PRO A 111 10.39 -8.26 -2.95
N TRP A 112 10.26 -9.35 -2.19
CA TRP A 112 11.40 -10.19 -1.84
C TRP A 112 12.07 -10.80 -3.08
N ASP A 113 13.41 -10.75 -3.12
CA ASP A 113 14.25 -11.33 -4.17
C ASP A 113 15.42 -12.11 -3.53
N PRO A 114 15.62 -13.40 -3.87
CA PRO A 114 16.73 -14.21 -3.35
C PRO A 114 18.12 -13.68 -3.74
N ALA A 115 18.24 -12.77 -4.71
CA ALA A 115 19.51 -12.11 -5.03
C ALA A 115 19.95 -11.14 -3.91
N GLY A 116 19.00 -10.54 -3.19
CA GLY A 116 19.26 -9.63 -2.06
C GLY A 116 19.94 -10.32 -0.89
N GLU A 117 19.71 -11.63 -0.72
CA GLU A 117 20.31 -12.49 0.30
C GLU A 117 21.48 -13.31 -0.26
N THR A 118 22.36 -12.71 -1.05
CA THR A 118 23.64 -13.35 -1.42
C THR A 118 24.68 -13.16 -0.31
N PRO A 119 25.70 -14.04 -0.16
CA PRO A 119 26.81 -13.79 0.77
C PRO A 119 27.36 -12.36 0.65
N GLY A 120 27.56 -11.67 1.77
CA GLY A 120 27.89 -10.26 1.93
C GLY A 120 26.68 -9.35 2.00
N TRP A 121 25.47 -9.90 2.21
CA TRP A 121 24.23 -9.12 2.15
C TRP A 121 24.16 -8.08 3.27
N TRP A 122 24.62 -8.43 4.48
CA TRP A 122 24.63 -7.53 5.62
C TRP A 122 25.52 -6.32 5.34
N ASP A 123 26.77 -6.57 4.95
CA ASP A 123 27.74 -5.52 4.65
C ASP A 123 27.31 -4.66 3.46
N ARG A 124 26.74 -5.27 2.40
CA ARG A 124 26.20 -4.50 1.27
C ARG A 124 25.02 -3.63 1.67
N MET A 125 24.12 -4.15 2.50
CA MET A 125 22.95 -3.40 2.98
C MET A 125 23.41 -2.21 3.83
N LEU A 126 24.35 -2.42 4.76
CA LEU A 126 24.93 -1.33 5.54
C LEU A 126 25.66 -0.32 4.66
N ALA A 127 26.53 -0.75 3.76
CA ALA A 127 27.25 0.16 2.86
C ALA A 127 26.32 1.00 1.96
N THR A 128 25.16 0.46 1.60
CA THR A 128 24.18 1.12 0.72
C THR A 128 23.28 2.09 1.48
N TYR A 129 22.72 1.66 2.62
CA TYR A 129 21.66 2.40 3.32
C TYR A 129 22.12 3.01 4.65
N PHE A 130 23.15 2.47 5.28
CA PHE A 130 23.64 2.86 6.61
C PHE A 130 25.18 3.00 6.62
N PRO A 131 25.77 3.80 5.72
CA PRO A 131 27.23 3.79 5.48
C PRO A 131 28.06 4.24 6.69
N ASP A 132 27.47 5.03 7.59
CA ASP A 132 28.11 5.56 8.78
C ASP A 132 27.85 4.72 10.04
N ALA A 133 27.28 3.52 9.88
CA ALA A 133 26.93 2.67 11.00
C ALA A 133 28.16 2.01 11.65
N GLU A 134 28.22 2.08 12.97
CA GLU A 134 29.12 1.32 13.81
C GLU A 134 28.47 -0.01 14.19
N VAL A 135 29.15 -1.12 13.92
CA VAL A 135 28.62 -2.46 14.17
C VAL A 135 29.16 -3.02 15.49
N LEU A 136 28.25 -3.49 16.34
CA LEU A 136 28.52 -4.14 17.62
C LEU A 136 27.79 -5.49 17.67
N THR A 137 28.37 -6.42 18.43
CA THR A 137 27.75 -7.72 18.70
C THR A 137 27.30 -7.79 20.14
N CYS A 138 26.03 -8.16 20.35
CA CYS A 138 25.35 -8.23 21.62
C CYS A 138 24.76 -9.64 21.83
N THR A 139 24.60 -10.03 23.09
CA THR A 139 24.06 -11.35 23.46
C THR A 139 22.64 -11.31 24.01
N THR A 140 22.16 -10.14 24.40
CA THR A 140 20.82 -9.94 24.96
C THR A 140 20.20 -8.63 24.45
N TRP A 141 18.87 -8.52 24.53
CA TRP A 141 18.17 -7.26 24.22
C TRP A 141 18.61 -6.10 25.12
N GLU A 142 18.94 -6.38 26.38
CA GLU A 142 19.47 -5.37 27.30
C GLU A 142 20.85 -4.87 26.86
N ASP A 143 21.73 -5.75 26.38
CA ASP A 143 23.03 -5.35 25.83
C ASP A 143 22.87 -4.55 24.54
N ALA A 144 21.89 -4.91 23.69
CA ALA A 144 21.59 -4.18 22.47
C ALA A 144 21.04 -2.77 22.78
N ALA A 145 20.12 -2.65 23.74
CA ALA A 145 19.60 -1.37 24.20
C ALA A 145 20.73 -0.50 24.76
N ARG A 146 21.58 -1.05 25.64
CA ARG A 146 22.75 -0.35 26.19
C ARG A 146 23.73 0.09 25.11
N ALA A 147 23.99 -0.74 24.10
CA ALA A 147 24.84 -0.38 22.97
C ALA A 147 24.25 0.79 22.16
N ILE A 148 22.93 0.93 22.07
CA ILE A 148 22.28 2.06 21.42
C ILE A 148 22.33 3.31 22.33
N GLU A 149 22.06 3.15 23.64
CA GLU A 149 22.11 4.22 24.64
C GLU A 149 23.49 4.84 24.78
N ASP A 150 24.55 4.03 24.72
CA ASP A 150 25.95 4.47 24.72
C ASP A 150 26.26 5.38 23.52
N GLY A 151 25.48 5.25 22.44
CA GLY A 151 25.50 6.16 21.31
C GLY A 151 24.91 7.54 21.62
N GLY A 152 24.19 7.72 22.73
CA GLY A 152 23.51 8.96 23.15
C GLY A 152 22.14 9.17 22.50
N VAL A 153 21.31 10.03 23.11
CA VAL A 153 19.95 10.36 22.62
C VAL A 153 19.96 10.75 21.15
N GLY A 154 18.99 10.24 20.38
CA GLY A 154 18.90 10.38 18.92
C GLY A 154 19.71 9.35 18.14
N THR A 155 20.38 8.41 18.81
CA THR A 155 20.99 7.25 18.15
C THR A 155 19.92 6.33 17.59
N ARG A 156 20.17 5.83 16.39
CA ARG A 156 19.34 4.84 15.72
C ARG A 156 20.15 3.59 15.49
N ALA A 157 19.50 2.47 15.28
CA ALA A 157 20.19 1.27 14.87
C ALA A 157 19.33 0.40 13.96
N VAL A 158 20.01 -0.42 13.17
CA VAL A 158 19.42 -1.64 12.61
C VAL A 158 19.97 -2.83 13.36
N VAL A 159 19.10 -3.76 13.72
CA VAL A 159 19.44 -4.91 14.55
C VAL A 159 19.16 -6.18 13.77
N TRP A 160 20.20 -6.96 13.54
CA TRP A 160 20.08 -8.31 13.01
C TRP A 160 20.02 -9.30 14.17
N LEU A 161 18.83 -9.85 14.36
CA LEU A 161 18.57 -10.94 15.29
C LEU A 161 18.89 -12.27 14.61
N ARG A 162 19.91 -12.95 15.12
CA ARG A 162 20.20 -14.35 14.78
C ARG A 162 19.58 -15.25 15.81
N ARG A 163 18.89 -16.29 15.35
CA ARG A 163 18.19 -17.27 16.18
C ARG A 163 18.80 -18.64 16.05
N GLN A 164 18.67 -19.43 17.11
CA GLN A 164 19.02 -20.84 17.08
C GLN A 164 18.00 -21.68 17.85
N PHE A 165 17.81 -22.92 17.41
CA PHE A 165 17.00 -23.90 18.12
C PHE A 165 17.68 -25.27 18.05
N GLY A 166 17.87 -25.92 19.19
CA GLY A 166 18.57 -27.20 19.25
C GLY A 166 20.02 -27.16 18.76
N GLY A 167 20.67 -25.99 18.75
CA GLY A 167 22.01 -25.79 18.17
C GLY A 167 22.02 -25.59 16.65
N HIS A 168 20.86 -25.54 16.00
CA HIS A 168 20.72 -25.22 14.58
C HIS A 168 20.34 -23.75 14.39
N GLU A 169 20.97 -23.09 13.42
CA GLU A 169 20.62 -21.73 13.03
C GLU A 169 19.23 -21.70 12.38
N LEU A 170 18.44 -20.71 12.78
CA LEU A 170 17.12 -20.45 12.22
C LEU A 170 17.13 -19.15 11.41
N ALA A 171 16.06 -18.92 10.64
CA ALA A 171 15.89 -17.64 9.95
C ALA A 171 16.06 -16.46 10.92
N GLY A 172 16.93 -15.54 10.51
CA GLY A 172 17.17 -14.30 11.23
C GLY A 172 16.04 -13.30 11.02
N HIS A 173 16.04 -12.24 11.80
CA HIS A 173 15.13 -11.10 11.64
C HIS A 173 15.88 -9.78 11.64
N LEU A 174 15.27 -8.76 11.04
CA LEU A 174 15.81 -7.41 10.98
C LEU A 174 14.83 -6.44 11.64
N LEU A 175 15.32 -5.68 12.60
CA LEU A 175 14.54 -4.71 13.35
C LEU A 175 15.20 -3.33 13.26
N TYR A 176 14.38 -2.30 13.35
CA TYR A 176 14.84 -0.92 13.47
C TYR A 176 14.80 -0.51 14.94
N ALA A 177 15.73 0.31 15.39
CA ALA A 177 15.71 0.89 16.73
C ALA A 177 15.87 2.41 16.67
N ASP A 178 15.11 3.12 17.49
CA ASP A 178 15.18 4.57 17.65
C ASP A 178 15.31 4.89 19.15
N TYR A 179 16.37 5.63 19.52
CA TYR A 179 16.56 6.11 20.88
C TYR A 179 16.06 7.54 21.01
N GLY A 180 14.87 7.67 21.60
CA GLY A 180 14.22 8.96 21.90
C GLY A 180 14.73 9.59 23.20
N GLU A 181 13.91 10.48 23.77
CA GLU A 181 14.25 11.15 25.04
C GLU A 181 14.11 10.23 26.27
N ASP A 182 13.20 9.25 26.20
CA ASP A 182 12.83 8.42 27.37
C ASP A 182 13.41 7.00 27.34
N ASP A 183 13.46 6.35 26.16
CA ASP A 183 13.86 4.93 26.03
C ASP A 183 14.24 4.56 24.58
N VAL A 184 14.86 3.38 24.41
CA VAL A 184 15.12 2.74 23.12
C VAL A 184 13.90 1.93 22.69
N VAL A 185 13.31 2.28 21.55
CA VAL A 185 12.18 1.55 20.97
C VAL A 185 12.68 0.69 19.82
N PHE A 186 12.35 -0.60 19.84
CA PHE A 186 12.60 -1.53 18.74
C PHE A 186 11.32 -1.73 17.92
N LEU A 187 11.41 -1.54 16.62
CA LEU A 187 10.32 -1.62 15.65
C LEU A 187 10.51 -2.84 14.75
N ASP A 188 9.45 -3.62 14.61
CA ASP A 188 9.35 -4.71 13.65
C ASP A 188 8.64 -4.21 12.39
N GLY A 189 9.43 -3.80 11.41
CA GLY A 189 8.93 -3.33 10.12
C GLY A 189 8.18 -4.39 9.31
N LEU A 190 8.46 -5.67 9.55
CA LEU A 190 7.80 -6.77 8.87
C LEU A 190 6.38 -7.00 9.44
N ARG A 191 6.21 -6.84 10.75
CA ARG A 191 4.90 -6.95 11.43
C ARG A 191 4.14 -5.62 11.50
N GLY A 192 4.82 -4.49 11.33
CA GLY A 192 4.24 -3.15 11.52
C GLY A 192 3.95 -2.81 12.99
N THR A 193 4.71 -3.39 13.93
CA THR A 193 4.48 -3.25 15.38
C THR A 193 5.78 -2.97 16.13
N VAL A 194 5.69 -2.69 17.43
CA VAL A 194 6.86 -2.78 18.33
C VAL A 194 7.34 -4.24 18.35
N ALA A 195 8.65 -4.43 18.39
CA ALA A 195 9.27 -5.74 18.35
C ALA A 195 9.15 -6.46 19.72
N GLU A 196 8.87 -7.77 19.66
CA GLU A 196 8.91 -8.63 20.84
C GLU A 196 10.36 -8.94 21.21
N GLN A 197 10.74 -8.61 22.45
CA GLN A 197 12.10 -8.80 22.96
C GLN A 197 12.19 -10.08 23.79
N ASN A 198 12.41 -11.21 23.12
CA ASN A 198 12.56 -12.52 23.77
C ASN A 198 14.03 -12.98 23.77
N ASN A 199 14.71 -12.93 24.92
CA ASN A 199 16.10 -13.40 25.05
C ASN A 199 16.24 -14.92 24.86
N ALA A 200 15.17 -15.70 25.01
CA ALA A 200 15.25 -17.17 24.86
C ALA A 200 15.52 -17.62 23.42
N GLU A 201 15.25 -16.76 22.44
CA GLU A 201 15.46 -17.04 21.01
C GLU A 201 16.76 -16.46 20.46
N VAL A 202 17.48 -15.66 21.25
CA VAL A 202 18.68 -14.95 20.81
C VAL A 202 19.88 -15.89 20.77
N ALA A 203 20.41 -16.13 19.57
CA ALA A 203 21.76 -16.66 19.41
C ALA A 203 22.79 -15.51 19.45
N GLU A 204 22.49 -14.43 18.74
CA GLU A 204 23.32 -13.23 18.64
C GLU A 204 22.45 -12.06 18.16
N LEU A 205 22.77 -10.85 18.60
CA LEU A 205 22.23 -9.60 18.10
C LEU A 205 23.37 -8.79 17.49
N VAL A 206 23.32 -8.54 16.19
CA VAL A 206 24.28 -7.65 15.52
C VAL A 206 23.62 -6.27 15.40
N VAL A 207 24.12 -5.31 16.15
CA VAL A 207 23.60 -3.94 16.22
C VAL A 207 24.47 -3.04 15.35
N ALA A 208 23.91 -2.49 14.28
CA ALA A 208 24.56 -1.44 13.51
C ALA A 208 23.94 -0.10 13.90
N ARG A 209 24.57 0.61 14.84
CA ARG A 209 24.11 1.90 15.33
C ARG A 209 24.68 3.04 14.49
N PHE A 210 23.87 4.05 14.25
CA PHE A 210 24.26 5.21 13.46
C PHE A 210 23.55 6.45 14.00
N ARG A 211 24.05 7.60 13.59
CA ARG A 211 23.37 8.87 13.76
C ARG A 211 23.10 9.43 12.39
N ARG A 212 21.85 9.79 12.13
CA ARG A 212 21.55 10.77 11.09
C ARG A 212 21.22 12.05 11.82
N ALA A 213 21.67 13.18 11.28
CA ALA A 213 20.99 14.43 11.61
C ALA A 213 19.51 14.13 11.32
N ARG A 214 18.67 14.18 12.36
CA ARG A 214 17.26 14.44 12.12
C ARG A 214 17.32 15.63 11.17
N GLY A 215 16.89 15.45 9.92
CA GLY A 215 16.84 16.61 9.04
C GLY A 215 16.07 17.69 9.80
N ASP A 216 16.16 18.94 9.39
CA ASP A 216 15.20 19.97 9.83
C ASP A 216 13.74 19.61 9.42
N SER A 217 13.42 18.33 9.20
CA SER A 217 12.14 17.70 9.44
C SER A 217 11.90 17.49 10.95
N ASP A 218 11.89 18.59 11.70
CA ASP A 218 11.03 18.71 12.89
C ASP A 218 9.60 18.43 12.43
N GLY A 219 9.14 17.17 12.48
CA GLY A 219 7.80 16.79 12.07
C GLY A 219 7.34 17.51 10.80
N GLN A 220 8.22 17.63 9.77
CA GLN A 220 7.86 18.31 8.54
C GLN A 220 6.68 17.55 7.98
N LEU A 221 5.53 18.18 8.11
CA LEU A 221 4.30 17.86 7.43
C LEU A 221 4.67 17.39 6.02
N LEU A 222 4.06 16.29 5.57
CA LEU A 222 4.18 15.87 4.18
C LEU A 222 3.98 17.09 3.27
N PRO A 223 4.53 17.13 2.05
CA PRO A 223 4.43 18.33 1.21
C PRO A 223 2.99 18.84 1.02
N TRP A 224 1.99 17.97 1.16
CA TRP A 224 0.57 18.31 1.14
C TRP A 224 -0.11 18.47 2.51
N GLU A 225 0.60 18.30 3.62
CA GLU A 225 0.09 18.56 4.97
C GLU A 225 0.42 19.99 5.44
N GLY A 226 1.23 20.75 4.68
CA GLY A 226 1.43 22.17 4.95
C GLY A 226 0.14 22.99 4.91
N ALA A 227 0.16 24.17 5.56
CA ALA A 227 -0.92 25.14 5.44
C ALA A 227 -1.00 25.67 3.99
N ALA A 228 -2.21 25.98 3.54
CA ALA A 228 -2.50 26.43 2.18
C ALA A 228 -3.42 27.65 2.18
N ASP A 229 -3.06 28.67 2.95
CA ASP A 229 -3.82 29.92 3.07
C ASP A 229 -3.86 30.68 1.74
N GLU A 230 -2.80 30.58 0.94
CA GLU A 230 -2.65 31.28 -0.34
C GLU A 230 -2.76 30.34 -1.55
N PHE A 231 -3.26 30.87 -2.68
CA PHE A 231 -3.49 30.09 -3.92
C PHE A 231 -2.27 29.28 -4.36
N ALA A 232 -1.07 29.87 -4.35
CA ALA A 232 0.15 29.19 -4.75
C ALA A 232 0.47 27.99 -3.84
N GLN A 233 0.24 28.12 -2.53
CA GLN A 233 0.46 27.05 -1.57
C GLN A 233 -0.56 25.92 -1.78
N ALA A 234 -1.82 26.26 -2.04
CA ALA A 234 -2.87 25.30 -2.33
C ALA A 234 -2.59 24.49 -3.60
N VAL A 235 -2.10 25.14 -4.66
CA VAL A 235 -1.71 24.47 -5.90
C VAL A 235 -0.55 23.51 -5.68
N GLU A 236 0.47 23.91 -4.92
CA GLU A 236 1.62 23.03 -4.64
C GLU A 236 1.22 21.85 -3.74
N LYS A 237 0.41 22.11 -2.69
CA LYS A 237 -0.20 21.07 -1.84
C LYS A 237 -1.00 20.06 -2.67
N ALA A 238 -1.84 20.55 -3.58
CA ALA A 238 -2.65 19.72 -4.46
C ALA A 238 -1.79 18.86 -5.42
N LYS A 239 -0.80 19.46 -6.09
CA LYS A 239 0.09 18.74 -7.00
C LYS A 239 0.90 17.67 -6.29
N ALA A 240 1.40 17.98 -5.09
CA ALA A 240 2.17 17.02 -4.32
C ALA A 240 1.31 15.81 -3.91
N TRP A 241 0.09 16.07 -3.43
CA TRP A 241 -0.86 15.01 -3.10
C TRP A 241 -1.27 14.17 -4.32
N LEU A 242 -1.55 14.80 -5.47
CA LEU A 242 -1.90 14.10 -6.70
C LEU A 242 -0.75 13.25 -7.23
N THR A 243 0.48 13.77 -7.18
CA THR A 243 1.68 13.04 -7.60
C THR A 243 1.90 11.80 -6.72
N TYR A 244 1.73 11.95 -5.41
CA TYR A 244 1.85 10.84 -4.47
C TYR A 244 0.74 9.80 -4.64
N THR A 245 -0.51 10.24 -4.80
CA THR A 245 -1.68 9.37 -4.83
C THR A 245 -1.81 8.58 -6.13
N TYR A 246 -1.43 9.20 -7.26
CA TYR A 246 -1.66 8.67 -8.61
C TYR A 246 -0.37 8.50 -9.42
N ASP A 247 0.79 8.44 -8.78
CA ASP A 247 2.11 8.29 -9.43
C ASP A 247 2.35 9.28 -10.60
N GLY A 248 1.82 10.50 -10.45
CA GLY A 248 1.91 11.56 -11.46
C GLY A 248 1.02 11.39 -12.70
N GLU A 249 0.08 10.44 -12.71
CA GLU A 249 -0.89 10.26 -13.81
C GLU A 249 -1.95 11.37 -13.85
N VAL A 250 -2.22 12.02 -12.72
CA VAL A 250 -3.28 13.02 -12.55
C VAL A 250 -2.71 14.43 -12.39
N GLU A 251 -3.37 15.42 -12.97
CA GLU A 251 -3.00 16.83 -12.88
C GLU A 251 -4.21 17.75 -12.70
N LEU A 252 -3.94 18.98 -12.23
CA LEU A 252 -4.95 20.00 -12.03
C LEU A 252 -5.43 20.57 -13.38
N VAL A 253 -6.73 20.84 -13.47
CA VAL A 253 -7.37 21.47 -14.63
C VAL A 253 -7.58 22.95 -14.33
N SER A 254 -6.75 23.80 -14.94
CA SER A 254 -6.89 25.27 -14.90
C SER A 254 -7.22 25.81 -13.49
N PRO A 255 -6.35 25.61 -12.47
CA PRO A 255 -6.58 26.16 -11.14
C PRO A 255 -6.57 27.69 -11.19
N ASP A 256 -7.47 28.32 -10.42
CA ASP A 256 -7.70 29.77 -10.42
C ASP A 256 -7.84 30.28 -8.98
N PRO A 257 -7.36 31.48 -8.63
CA PRO A 257 -7.59 32.06 -7.30
C PRO A 257 -9.06 32.14 -6.88
N ALA A 258 -10.00 32.19 -7.83
CA ALA A 258 -11.44 32.15 -7.56
C ALA A 258 -11.97 30.78 -7.11
N ASP A 259 -11.12 29.74 -7.06
CA ASP A 259 -11.44 28.41 -6.52
C ASP A 259 -11.41 28.37 -4.98
N GLU A 260 -11.05 29.48 -4.35
CA GLU A 260 -10.99 29.63 -2.90
C GLU A 260 -12.37 29.48 -2.25
N THR A 261 -12.41 28.71 -1.17
CA THR A 261 -13.55 28.63 -0.24
C THR A 261 -13.14 29.13 1.14
N GLU A 262 -14.08 29.21 2.07
CA GLU A 262 -13.80 29.67 3.44
C GLU A 262 -12.77 28.77 4.14
N ARG A 263 -12.94 27.44 4.05
CA ARG A 263 -12.07 26.45 4.71
C ARG A 263 -10.97 25.86 3.82
N GLY A 264 -10.98 26.12 2.53
CA GLY A 264 -10.09 25.42 1.59
C GLY A 264 -10.13 25.98 0.17
N TRP A 265 -9.88 25.09 -0.78
CA TRP A 265 -9.91 25.33 -2.21
C TRP A 265 -10.59 24.15 -2.90
N LEU A 266 -11.34 24.40 -3.98
CA LEU A 266 -11.91 23.36 -4.83
C LEU A 266 -11.24 23.39 -6.20
N PHE A 267 -10.36 22.42 -6.47
CA PHE A 267 -9.77 22.25 -7.80
C PHE A 267 -10.43 21.12 -8.57
N ALA A 268 -10.50 21.27 -9.89
CA ALA A 268 -10.73 20.16 -10.78
C ALA A 268 -9.39 19.48 -11.11
N CYS A 269 -9.40 18.15 -11.25
CA CYS A 269 -8.26 17.35 -11.68
C CYS A 269 -8.69 16.30 -12.71
N THR A 270 -7.73 15.78 -13.45
CA THR A 270 -7.99 14.77 -14.50
C THR A 270 -6.72 14.00 -14.81
N THR A 271 -6.85 12.85 -15.47
CA THR A 271 -5.68 12.15 -16.02
C THR A 271 -5.02 12.96 -17.12
N ARG A 272 -3.69 12.85 -17.21
CA ARG A 272 -2.89 13.43 -18.29
C ARG A 272 -3.28 12.87 -19.66
N SER A 273 -3.61 11.59 -19.74
CA SER A 273 -4.04 10.94 -20.99
C SER A 273 -5.32 11.60 -21.52
N PHE A 274 -6.30 11.86 -20.64
CA PHE A 274 -7.52 12.58 -21.03
C PHE A 274 -7.23 14.01 -21.51
N GLN A 275 -6.36 14.77 -20.84
CA GLN A 275 -6.01 16.12 -21.32
C GLN A 275 -5.38 16.13 -22.71
N GLN A 276 -4.55 15.13 -23.01
CA GLN A 276 -3.81 15.06 -24.27
C GLN A 276 -4.66 14.53 -25.42
N ILE A 277 -5.46 13.49 -25.17
CA ILE A 277 -6.16 12.72 -26.20
C ILE A 277 -7.65 13.09 -26.28
N GLY A 278 -8.25 13.51 -25.16
CA GLY A 278 -9.68 13.81 -25.05
C GLY A 278 -10.58 12.57 -25.03
N ASP A 279 -10.01 11.37 -24.84
CA ASP A 279 -10.77 10.13 -24.80
C ASP A 279 -11.41 9.93 -23.43
N TRP A 280 -12.73 10.04 -23.36
CA TRP A 280 -13.48 9.93 -22.10
C TRP A 280 -13.21 8.65 -21.31
N ARG A 281 -12.72 7.58 -21.95
CA ARG A 281 -12.35 6.33 -21.28
C ARG A 281 -11.15 6.49 -20.34
N ASP A 282 -10.33 7.50 -20.59
CA ASP A 282 -9.20 7.85 -19.73
C ASP A 282 -9.58 8.87 -18.66
N GLN A 283 -10.82 9.35 -18.64
CA GLN A 283 -11.27 10.37 -17.68
C GLN A 283 -11.37 9.79 -16.26
N MET A 284 -11.20 10.65 -15.25
CA MET A 284 -11.46 10.33 -13.84
C MET A 284 -12.97 10.33 -13.54
N LEU A 285 -13.39 9.42 -12.67
CA LEU A 285 -14.74 9.51 -12.07
C LEU A 285 -14.77 10.61 -11.00
N ASP A 286 -13.71 10.69 -10.20
CA ASP A 286 -13.53 11.59 -9.06
C ASP A 286 -12.57 12.73 -9.43
N ALA A 287 -13.02 13.60 -10.35
CA ALA A 287 -12.24 14.70 -10.92
C ALA A 287 -12.24 16.00 -10.07
N ALA A 288 -12.60 15.91 -8.78
CA ALA A 288 -12.68 17.04 -7.86
C ALA A 288 -11.76 16.80 -6.67
N LEU A 289 -10.97 17.82 -6.33
CA LEU A 289 -10.04 17.79 -5.21
C LEU A 289 -10.28 19.00 -4.30
N VAL A 290 -10.68 18.73 -3.07
CA VAL A 290 -10.74 19.73 -2.01
C VAL A 290 -9.38 19.80 -1.32
N VAL A 291 -8.85 21.01 -1.16
CA VAL A 291 -7.57 21.27 -0.51
C VAL A 291 -7.81 22.12 0.74
N PRO A 292 -7.72 21.53 1.94
CA PRO A 292 -7.89 22.28 3.18
C PRO A 292 -6.79 23.32 3.41
N LYS A 293 -7.15 24.50 3.93
CA LYS A 293 -6.20 25.55 4.32
C LYS A 293 -5.37 25.17 5.55
N ALA A 294 -5.98 24.45 6.48
CA ALA A 294 -5.34 24.07 7.73
C ALA A 294 -4.12 23.15 7.50
N ALA A 295 -3.09 23.36 8.31
CA ALA A 295 -1.95 22.45 8.42
C ALA A 295 -2.39 21.12 9.05
N GLY A 296 -1.79 20.02 8.60
CA GLY A 296 -2.11 18.65 9.03
C GLY A 296 -3.35 18.04 8.40
N GLU A 297 -4.10 18.79 7.59
CA GLU A 297 -5.25 18.27 6.85
C GLU A 297 -4.87 17.89 5.41
N GLU A 298 -5.13 16.64 5.04
CA GLU A 298 -4.88 16.11 3.69
C GLU A 298 -5.92 16.57 2.67
N PRO A 299 -5.53 16.79 1.40
CA PRO A 299 -6.48 16.92 0.30
C PRO A 299 -7.34 15.67 0.12
N PHE A 300 -8.58 15.84 -0.36
CA PHE A 300 -9.53 14.73 -0.51
C PHE A 300 -10.55 14.95 -1.66
N GLY A 301 -11.16 13.87 -2.15
CA GLY A 301 -12.18 13.91 -3.20
C GLY A 301 -13.60 14.18 -2.67
N LEU A 302 -14.55 14.48 -3.56
CA LEU A 302 -15.95 14.67 -3.20
C LEU A 302 -16.79 13.39 -3.41
N PRO A 303 -17.81 13.13 -2.58
CA PRO A 303 -18.70 11.99 -2.81
C PRO A 303 -19.49 12.14 -4.11
N ASN A 304 -19.61 11.07 -4.89
CA ASN A 304 -20.27 11.10 -6.20
C ASN A 304 -21.77 11.42 -6.15
N ARG A 305 -22.44 11.04 -5.06
CA ARG A 305 -23.90 11.16 -4.91
C ARG A 305 -24.37 12.59 -4.82
N ASP A 306 -23.84 13.34 -3.87
CA ASP A 306 -24.24 14.71 -3.59
C ASP A 306 -23.00 15.56 -3.25
N PRO A 307 -22.11 15.79 -4.23
CA PRO A 307 -20.82 16.42 -4.00
C PRO A 307 -20.95 17.87 -3.52
N TRP A 308 -21.94 18.59 -4.03
CA TRP A 308 -22.07 20.04 -3.81
C TRP A 308 -22.67 20.35 -2.44
N THR A 309 -23.75 19.66 -2.05
CA THR A 309 -24.30 19.81 -0.69
C THR A 309 -23.28 19.38 0.36
N TRP A 310 -22.54 18.30 0.10
CA TRP A 310 -21.47 17.86 1.01
C TRP A 310 -20.36 18.90 1.12
N LEU A 311 -19.92 19.49 0.00
CA LEU A 311 -18.90 20.54 -0.02
C LEU A 311 -19.36 21.79 0.74
N ASP A 312 -20.59 22.24 0.53
CA ASP A 312 -21.16 23.39 1.23
C ASP A 312 -21.20 23.14 2.74
N ASP A 313 -21.61 21.94 3.15
CA ASP A 313 -21.67 21.54 4.55
C ASP A 313 -20.29 21.43 5.19
N TRP A 314 -19.31 20.88 4.47
CA TRP A 314 -17.91 20.86 4.88
C TRP A 314 -17.39 22.27 5.02
N ASN A 315 -17.56 23.12 4.00
CA ASN A 315 -17.07 24.49 4.01
C ASN A 315 -17.69 25.32 5.15
N ALA A 316 -18.96 25.07 5.49
CA ALA A 316 -19.64 25.68 6.63
C ALA A 316 -19.23 25.10 8.01
N GLY A 317 -18.37 24.09 8.05
CA GLY A 317 -17.90 23.47 9.29
C GLY A 317 -18.96 22.64 10.03
N LYS A 318 -19.95 22.09 9.32
CA LYS A 318 -21.00 21.29 9.96
C LYS A 318 -20.41 20.01 10.56
N PRO A 319 -20.73 19.68 11.83
CA PRO A 319 -20.27 18.44 12.45
C PRO A 319 -21.05 17.23 11.93
N GLY A 320 -20.47 16.03 12.06
CA GLY A 320 -21.16 14.76 11.77
C GLY A 320 -21.27 14.41 10.28
N LEU A 321 -20.45 15.03 9.43
CA LEU A 321 -20.34 14.64 8.04
C LEU A 321 -19.75 13.23 7.92
N MET A 322 -20.21 12.50 6.90
CA MET A 322 -19.53 11.27 6.53
C MET A 322 -18.08 11.59 6.14
N PRO A 323 -17.12 10.71 6.46
CA PRO A 323 -15.74 10.89 6.04
C PRO A 323 -15.66 11.01 4.51
N PRO A 324 -14.70 11.79 3.99
CA PRO A 324 -14.51 11.93 2.56
C PRO A 324 -14.19 10.56 1.92
N PRO A 325 -14.54 10.35 0.63
CA PRO A 325 -14.19 9.14 -0.08
C PRO A 325 -12.67 8.97 -0.16
N LYS A 326 -12.22 7.71 -0.09
CA LYS A 326 -10.83 7.37 -0.37
C LYS A 326 -10.55 7.53 -1.87
N PRO A 327 -9.31 7.88 -2.27
CA PRO A 327 -8.92 7.92 -3.68
C PRO A 327 -9.20 6.58 -4.37
N ALA A 328 -9.83 6.64 -5.54
CA ALA A 328 -10.05 5.49 -6.41
C ALA A 328 -8.93 5.40 -7.47
N GLN A 329 -9.12 4.58 -8.52
CA GLN A 329 -8.18 4.57 -9.65
C GLN A 329 -8.31 5.84 -10.49
N ALA A 330 -7.21 6.31 -11.07
CA ALA A 330 -7.18 7.52 -11.90
C ALA A 330 -8.12 7.40 -13.12
N ALA A 331 -7.87 6.44 -14.02
CA ALA A 331 -8.78 6.13 -15.12
C ALA A 331 -9.76 5.02 -14.70
N TRP A 332 -11.03 5.36 -14.53
CA TRP A 332 -12.01 4.43 -13.94
C TRP A 332 -12.53 3.36 -14.91
N PHE A 333 -12.54 3.64 -16.21
CA PHE A 333 -13.25 2.82 -17.20
C PHE A 333 -12.60 1.45 -17.43
N GLY A 334 -11.27 1.41 -17.61
CA GLY A 334 -10.52 0.16 -17.86
C GLY A 334 -10.70 -0.90 -16.78
N PRO A 335 -10.49 -0.56 -15.49
CA PRO A 335 -10.76 -1.46 -14.38
C PRO A 335 -12.21 -1.94 -14.32
N MET A 336 -13.16 -1.03 -14.56
CA MET A 336 -14.59 -1.36 -14.55
C MET A 336 -14.95 -2.40 -15.62
N ILE A 337 -14.48 -2.26 -16.87
CA ILE A 337 -14.79 -3.23 -17.93
C ILE A 337 -14.07 -4.57 -17.73
N ALA A 338 -12.95 -4.59 -16.99
CA ALA A 338 -12.29 -5.84 -16.64
C ALA A 338 -13.15 -6.70 -15.69
N GLU A 339 -13.98 -6.05 -14.87
CA GLU A 339 -14.92 -6.72 -13.95
C GLU A 339 -16.29 -7.00 -14.59
N LEU A 340 -16.87 -6.01 -15.28
CA LEU A 340 -18.24 -6.08 -15.80
C LEU A 340 -18.35 -6.66 -17.22
N GLY A 341 -17.22 -6.81 -17.92
CA GLY A 341 -17.18 -7.26 -19.31
C GLY A 341 -17.23 -6.12 -20.34
N PRO A 342 -17.20 -6.46 -21.63
CA PRO A 342 -17.08 -5.47 -22.70
C PRO A 342 -18.36 -4.65 -22.87
N VAL A 343 -18.17 -3.33 -23.07
CA VAL A 343 -19.26 -2.44 -23.47
C VAL A 343 -19.59 -2.65 -24.95
N VAL A 344 -20.84 -3.01 -25.24
CA VAL A 344 -21.36 -3.28 -26.59
C VAL A 344 -22.13 -2.11 -27.20
N GLY A 345 -22.38 -1.06 -26.42
CA GLY A 345 -23.05 0.17 -26.90
C GLY A 345 -22.86 1.35 -25.96
N ILE A 346 -22.73 2.54 -26.53
CA ILE A 346 -22.58 3.80 -25.80
C ILE A 346 -23.54 4.83 -26.39
N GLY A 347 -24.41 5.38 -25.54
CA GLY A 347 -25.28 6.52 -25.83
C GLY A 347 -24.84 7.77 -25.07
N VAL A 348 -25.08 8.95 -25.63
CA VAL A 348 -24.73 10.25 -25.02
C VAL A 348 -25.97 11.14 -25.01
N HIS A 349 -26.29 11.71 -23.84
CA HIS A 349 -27.49 12.54 -23.63
C HIS A 349 -27.18 13.74 -22.75
N ASP A 350 -27.96 14.81 -22.88
CA ASP A 350 -27.91 15.99 -22.02
C ASP A 350 -29.10 16.06 -21.03
N HIS A 351 -30.07 15.15 -21.15
CA HIS A 351 -31.26 15.12 -20.31
C HIS A 351 -31.75 13.69 -20.00
N TRP A 352 -32.36 13.51 -18.83
CA TRP A 352 -32.90 12.22 -18.37
C TRP A 352 -33.90 11.58 -19.33
N PHE A 353 -34.70 12.37 -20.04
CA PHE A 353 -35.71 11.83 -20.96
C PHE A 353 -35.10 10.93 -22.05
N GLY A 354 -33.94 11.33 -22.62
CA GLY A 354 -33.27 10.58 -23.68
C GLY A 354 -32.56 9.34 -23.13
N VAL A 355 -32.00 9.44 -21.93
CA VAL A 355 -31.44 8.29 -21.19
C VAL A 355 -32.51 7.21 -20.99
N LEU A 356 -33.68 7.60 -20.47
CA LEU A 356 -34.78 6.67 -20.20
C LEU A 356 -35.38 6.12 -21.50
N GLU A 357 -35.52 6.94 -22.55
CA GLU A 357 -35.99 6.50 -23.87
C GLU A 357 -35.04 5.46 -24.47
N GLU A 358 -33.72 5.71 -24.45
CA GLU A 358 -32.73 4.74 -24.95
C GLU A 358 -32.81 3.43 -24.17
N ILE A 359 -32.80 3.47 -22.85
CA ILE A 359 -32.81 2.24 -22.03
C ILE A 359 -34.11 1.45 -22.23
N SER A 360 -35.24 2.13 -22.37
CA SER A 360 -36.54 1.49 -22.64
C SER A 360 -36.58 0.74 -23.98
N SER A 361 -35.72 1.12 -24.93
CA SER A 361 -35.60 0.46 -26.24
C SER A 361 -34.78 -0.84 -26.20
N PHE A 362 -34.07 -1.10 -25.11
CA PHE A 362 -33.29 -2.33 -24.94
C PHE A 362 -34.22 -3.53 -24.71
N PRO A 363 -33.77 -4.77 -24.97
CA PRO A 363 -34.53 -5.96 -24.57
C PRO A 363 -34.85 -5.94 -23.07
N GLU A 364 -35.98 -6.54 -22.67
CA GLU A 364 -36.33 -6.67 -21.25
C GLU A 364 -35.20 -7.37 -20.47
N GLN A 365 -35.03 -6.95 -19.21
CA GLN A 365 -33.97 -7.39 -18.30
C GLN A 365 -32.54 -7.01 -18.74
N THR A 366 -32.39 -6.15 -19.75
CA THR A 366 -31.07 -5.61 -20.10
C THR A 366 -30.63 -4.62 -19.02
N GLN A 367 -29.41 -4.82 -18.53
CA GLN A 367 -28.73 -3.91 -17.61
C GLN A 367 -27.88 -2.91 -18.39
N ALA A 368 -27.87 -1.67 -17.91
CA ALA A 368 -27.02 -0.60 -18.43
C ALA A 368 -26.41 0.19 -17.27
N LEU A 369 -25.24 0.76 -17.48
CA LEU A 369 -24.62 1.71 -16.57
C LEU A 369 -24.85 3.12 -17.10
N VAL A 370 -25.35 4.01 -16.27
CA VAL A 370 -25.53 5.43 -16.58
C VAL A 370 -24.45 6.22 -15.84
N TRP A 371 -23.51 6.78 -16.59
CA TRP A 371 -22.53 7.71 -16.05
C TRP A 371 -23.04 9.14 -16.18
N LEU A 372 -23.45 9.71 -15.05
CA LEU A 372 -23.78 11.12 -14.91
C LEU A 372 -22.49 11.93 -14.72
N ARG A 373 -22.25 12.90 -15.58
CA ARG A 373 -21.09 13.80 -15.55
C ARG A 373 -21.52 15.19 -15.08
N ARG A 374 -20.77 15.77 -14.15
CA ARG A 374 -21.05 17.11 -13.60
C ARG A 374 -19.87 18.06 -13.79
N LYS A 375 -20.21 19.33 -13.92
CA LYS A 375 -19.25 20.43 -13.91
C LYS A 375 -19.31 21.18 -12.59
N ASP A 376 -18.17 21.70 -12.17
CA ASP A 376 -18.11 22.68 -11.11
C ASP A 376 -18.69 24.05 -11.57
N THR A 377 -18.73 25.01 -10.66
CA THR A 377 -19.22 26.37 -10.91
C THR A 377 -18.37 27.15 -11.93
N ARG A 378 -17.17 26.66 -12.26
CA ARG A 378 -16.25 27.22 -13.26
C ARG A 378 -16.41 26.55 -14.62
N GLY A 379 -17.25 25.52 -14.73
CA GLY A 379 -17.54 24.80 -15.96
C GLY A 379 -16.54 23.69 -16.29
N ARG A 380 -15.66 23.32 -15.35
CA ARG A 380 -14.72 22.19 -15.48
C ARG A 380 -15.44 20.91 -15.08
N GLU A 381 -15.19 19.81 -15.78
CA GLU A 381 -15.70 18.51 -15.34
C GLU A 381 -15.02 18.12 -14.03
N SER A 382 -15.81 17.69 -13.03
CA SER A 382 -15.27 17.53 -11.67
C SER A 382 -15.83 16.32 -10.93
N VAL A 383 -17.09 15.94 -11.09
CA VAL A 383 -17.61 14.77 -10.37
C VAL A 383 -18.51 13.95 -11.28
N GLY A 384 -18.15 12.68 -11.45
CA GLY A 384 -18.98 11.66 -12.07
C GLY A 384 -19.85 10.93 -11.04
N HIS A 385 -20.91 10.28 -11.49
CA HIS A 385 -21.70 9.35 -10.69
C HIS A 385 -22.18 8.19 -11.57
N LEU A 386 -22.04 6.97 -11.09
CA LEU A 386 -22.48 5.77 -11.80
C LEU A 386 -23.78 5.23 -11.21
N LEU A 387 -24.81 5.11 -12.04
CA LEU A 387 -26.10 4.52 -11.70
C LEU A 387 -26.31 3.24 -12.51
N VAL A 388 -26.93 2.24 -11.90
CA VAL A 388 -27.32 1.02 -12.62
C VAL A 388 -28.76 1.17 -13.08
N ALA A 389 -29.01 0.88 -14.35
CA ALA A 389 -30.34 0.90 -14.94
C ALA A 389 -30.73 -0.50 -15.43
N VAL A 390 -32.00 -0.86 -15.27
CA VAL A 390 -32.56 -2.11 -15.79
C VAL A 390 -33.85 -1.79 -16.55
N ASN A 391 -33.97 -2.29 -17.79
CA ASN A 391 -35.23 -2.23 -18.50
C ASN A 391 -36.16 -3.35 -18.02
N GLU A 392 -37.14 -3.03 -17.17
CA GLU A 392 -38.14 -3.99 -16.72
C GLU A 392 -39.44 -3.87 -17.51
N THR A 393 -40.33 -4.86 -17.35
CA THR A 393 -41.61 -4.94 -18.06
C THR A 393 -42.51 -3.70 -17.82
N ASP A 394 -42.42 -3.09 -16.64
CA ASP A 394 -43.21 -1.91 -16.26
C ASP A 394 -42.46 -0.58 -16.47
N GLY A 395 -41.25 -0.62 -17.04
CA GLY A 395 -40.43 0.55 -17.35
C GLY A 395 -38.99 0.44 -16.85
N VAL A 396 -38.24 1.54 -17.02
CA VAL A 396 -36.83 1.61 -16.61
C VAL A 396 -36.73 1.83 -15.10
N GLN A 397 -36.03 0.92 -14.42
CA GLN A 397 -35.63 1.11 -13.02
C GLN A 397 -34.20 1.63 -12.94
N LEU A 398 -33.96 2.58 -12.04
CA LEU A 398 -32.65 3.16 -11.76
C LEU A 398 -32.26 2.90 -10.30
N PHE A 399 -31.01 2.50 -10.09
CA PHE A 399 -30.45 2.15 -8.80
C PHE A 399 -29.16 2.93 -8.56
N ASP A 400 -29.04 3.51 -7.36
CA ASP A 400 -27.79 4.10 -6.87
C ASP A 400 -27.08 3.09 -5.96
N PRO A 401 -25.96 2.48 -6.39
CA PRO A 401 -25.26 1.49 -5.58
C PRO A 401 -24.63 2.07 -4.31
N MET A 402 -24.48 3.39 -4.23
CA MET A 402 -23.93 4.10 -3.07
C MET A 402 -25.00 4.45 -2.02
N ASP A 403 -26.28 4.20 -2.31
CA ASP A 403 -27.38 4.39 -1.37
C ASP A 403 -27.78 3.05 -0.73
N GLY A 404 -27.87 3.02 0.61
CA GLY A 404 -28.30 1.82 1.34
C GLY A 404 -29.73 1.36 1.05
N ARG A 405 -30.53 2.16 0.34
CA ARG A 405 -31.88 1.82 -0.16
C ARG A 405 -31.96 1.82 -1.69
N ALA A 406 -30.82 1.91 -2.37
CA ALA A 406 -30.68 1.99 -3.82
C ALA A 406 -31.47 3.11 -4.52
N GLN A 407 -31.80 4.20 -3.81
CA GLN A 407 -32.59 5.30 -4.38
C GLN A 407 -31.71 6.33 -5.11
N PRO A 408 -31.92 6.54 -6.42
CA PRO A 408 -31.15 7.51 -7.19
C PRO A 408 -31.51 8.94 -6.82
N LEU A 409 -30.49 9.79 -6.68
CA LEU A 409 -30.67 11.23 -6.65
C LEU A 409 -30.76 11.76 -8.09
N ILE A 410 -31.93 12.26 -8.48
CA ILE A 410 -32.16 12.75 -9.83
C ILE A 410 -31.54 14.15 -9.97
N GLU A 411 -30.44 14.21 -10.71
CA GLU A 411 -29.80 15.46 -11.09
C GLU A 411 -30.66 16.25 -12.08
N THR A 412 -30.84 17.54 -11.82
CA THR A 412 -31.72 18.42 -12.62
C THR A 412 -30.94 19.24 -13.65
N ALA A 413 -29.63 19.40 -13.46
CA ALA A 413 -28.75 20.13 -14.38
C ALA A 413 -27.45 19.35 -14.67
N PRO A 414 -27.55 18.16 -15.28
CA PRO A 414 -26.39 17.35 -15.66
C PRO A 414 -25.60 18.04 -16.78
N PHE A 415 -24.28 17.85 -16.81
CA PHE A 415 -23.48 18.27 -17.98
C PHE A 415 -23.68 17.30 -19.15
N GLU A 416 -23.63 16.00 -18.86
CA GLU A 416 -23.82 14.94 -19.84
C GLU A 416 -24.14 13.62 -19.12
N PHE A 417 -24.89 12.74 -19.76
CA PHE A 417 -25.02 11.34 -19.41
C PHE A 417 -24.38 10.47 -20.48
N ARG A 418 -23.70 9.40 -20.05
CA ARG A 418 -23.32 8.30 -20.93
C ARG A 418 -24.02 7.02 -20.50
N VAL A 419 -24.79 6.44 -21.40
CA VAL A 419 -25.43 5.14 -21.21
C VAL A 419 -24.52 4.08 -21.80
N MET A 420 -24.10 3.12 -20.99
CA MET A 420 -23.21 2.03 -21.40
C MET A 420 -23.94 0.71 -21.26
N ARG A 421 -24.07 0.00 -22.37
CA ARG A 421 -24.67 -1.34 -22.42
C ARG A 421 -23.58 -2.39 -22.46
N PHE A 422 -23.69 -3.39 -21.60
CA PHE A 422 -22.77 -4.53 -21.52
C PHE A 422 -23.39 -5.74 -22.24
N GLY A 423 -22.55 -6.68 -22.68
CA GLY A 423 -23.00 -7.83 -23.48
C GLY A 423 -22.24 -9.10 -23.22
#